data_AF-A0A9E4GD96-F1
#
_entry.id   AF-A0A9E4GD96-F1
#
_cell.length_a   1.000
_cell.length_b   1.000
_cell.length_c   1.000
_cell.angle_alpha   90.00
_cell.angle_beta   90.00
_cell.angle_gamma   90.00
#
_symmetry.space_group_name_H-M   'P 1'
#
loop_
_entity.id
_entity.type
_entity.pdbx_description
1 polymer ?
#
loop_
_entity_poly.entity_id
_entity_poly.type
_entity_poly.pdbx_seq_one_letter_code
_entity_poly.pdbx_strand_id
1 'polypeptide(L)'
;MKKQFKRLDDPLLPFMHDDPEVAASLPDRTVAFPADRSMGELFVRKVFAPEVYAFWEKSGRAQGQVEIAAGKELRLNVTPQASADLSPLAGLAANALQYLQLSGTRVANAGLEHIRHLSGLRVLWLYDTRISDAGLPLLQGLSSLRVLNLRSTLVSKGGIRQLQEFLTHCEIRQPWN
;
A
#
# COMPACT_ATOMS: atom_id res chain seq x y z
N MET A 1 5.69 -16.65 26.83
CA MET A 1 5.90 -16.50 25.38
C MET A 1 4.95 -15.44 24.83
N LYS A 2 5.43 -14.20 24.69
CA LYS A 2 4.74 -13.13 23.96
C LYS A 2 5.75 -12.61 22.95
N LYS A 3 5.62 -12.98 21.67
CA LYS A 3 6.45 -12.40 20.61
C LYS A 3 6.01 -10.96 20.47
N GLN A 4 6.83 -10.06 21.01
CA GLN A 4 6.70 -8.63 20.87
C GLN A 4 6.87 -8.33 19.37
N PHE A 5 5.77 -7.98 18.70
CA PHE A 5 5.81 -7.40 17.36
C PHE A 5 6.61 -6.11 17.48
N LYS A 6 7.90 -6.14 17.13
CA LYS A 6 8.69 -4.93 16.95
C LYS A 6 7.97 -4.09 15.90
N ARG A 7 7.61 -2.87 16.29
CA ARG A 7 6.95 -1.84 15.46
C ARG A 7 7.52 -1.87 14.04
N LEU A 8 6.63 -2.07 13.07
CA LEU A 8 6.89 -1.77 11.65
C LEU A 8 6.78 -0.26 11.36
N ASP A 9 6.53 0.55 12.40
CA ASP A 9 6.54 2.01 12.39
C ASP A 9 7.97 2.51 12.71
N ASP A 10 8.88 2.41 11.73
CA ASP A 10 10.18 3.10 11.81
C ASP A 10 9.98 4.59 11.42
N PRO A 11 10.30 5.58 12.27
CA PRO A 11 9.85 6.96 12.08
C PRO A 11 10.74 7.86 11.21
N LEU A 12 11.79 7.39 10.54
CA LEU A 12 12.69 8.30 9.80
C LEU A 12 12.97 7.79 8.38
N LEU A 13 12.17 8.27 7.41
CA LEU A 13 12.44 8.11 5.97
C LEU A 13 13.00 9.43 5.41
N PRO A 14 14.19 9.46 4.81
CA PRO A 14 14.84 10.69 4.31
C PRO A 14 14.27 11.23 2.98
N PHE A 15 13.06 10.83 2.57
CA PHE A 15 12.44 11.23 1.30
C PHE A 15 11.14 12.03 1.49
N MET A 16 11.04 12.79 2.58
CA MET A 16 9.89 13.64 2.94
C MET A 16 9.80 14.96 2.14
N HIS A 17 10.35 15.03 0.94
CA HIS A 17 9.99 16.08 0.00
C HIS A 17 9.03 15.46 -1.01
N ASP A 18 7.78 15.26 -0.58
CA ASP A 18 6.68 15.27 -1.53
C ASP A 18 6.77 16.59 -2.30
N ASP A 19 6.79 16.51 -3.62
CA ASP A 19 6.53 17.68 -4.46
C ASP A 19 5.17 18.25 -4.01
N PRO A 20 5.13 19.45 -3.40
CA PRO A 20 3.96 19.94 -2.70
C PRO A 20 2.72 20.02 -3.60
N GLU A 21 2.90 20.10 -4.91
CA GLU A 21 1.85 20.17 -5.92
C GLU A 21 1.08 18.85 -6.11
N VAL A 22 1.73 17.68 -5.97
CA VAL A 22 1.10 16.36 -6.23
C VAL A 22 0.32 15.85 -5.03
N ALA A 23 0.71 16.25 -3.81
CA ALA A 23 0.08 15.80 -2.58
C ALA A 23 -1.06 16.74 -2.11
N ALA A 24 -1.08 17.99 -2.57
CA ALA A 24 -2.08 19.01 -2.22
C ALA A 24 -3.46 18.86 -2.92
N SER A 25 -3.67 17.86 -3.78
CA SER A 25 -4.88 17.78 -4.62
C SER A 25 -5.85 16.63 -4.29
N LEU A 26 -5.70 15.90 -3.17
CA LEU A 26 -6.67 14.86 -2.81
C LEU A 26 -8.03 15.48 -2.44
N PRO A 27 -9.10 15.30 -3.24
CA PRO A 27 -10.41 15.85 -2.93
C PRO A 27 -11.10 15.01 -1.84
N ASP A 28 -12.22 15.53 -1.34
CA ASP A 28 -13.19 14.69 -0.65
C ASP A 28 -13.58 13.53 -1.56
N ARG A 29 -13.56 12.32 -1.01
CA ARG A 29 -13.84 11.12 -1.79
C ARG A 29 -14.48 10.05 -0.92
N THR A 30 -15.38 9.30 -1.53
CA THR A 30 -15.98 8.11 -0.93
C THR A 30 -15.31 6.87 -1.50
N VAL A 31 -14.81 6.02 -0.61
CA VAL A 31 -14.20 4.73 -0.96
C VAL A 31 -15.19 3.63 -0.62
N ALA A 32 -15.62 2.88 -1.64
CA ALA A 32 -16.60 1.81 -1.48
C ALA A 32 -15.92 0.46 -1.23
N PHE A 33 -16.11 -0.07 -0.03
CA PHE A 33 -15.72 -1.42 0.37
C PHE A 33 -16.95 -2.35 0.41
N PRO A 34 -16.76 -3.68 0.39
CA PRO A 34 -17.86 -4.62 0.57
C PRO A 34 -18.65 -4.33 1.84
N ALA A 35 -19.98 -4.40 1.77
CA ALA A 35 -20.85 -4.13 2.92
C ALA A 35 -21.00 -5.35 3.84
N ASP A 36 -20.88 -6.55 3.28
CA ASP A 36 -21.05 -7.85 3.94
C ASP A 36 -19.83 -8.27 4.77
N ARG A 37 -18.63 -7.79 4.41
CA ARG A 37 -17.39 -8.13 5.13
C ARG A 37 -16.40 -6.98 5.15
N SER A 38 -15.51 -6.97 6.16
CA SER A 38 -14.41 -6.00 6.23
C SER A 38 -13.18 -6.49 5.47
N MET A 39 -12.58 -5.60 4.68
CA MET A 39 -11.26 -5.83 4.06
C MET A 39 -10.10 -5.67 5.07
N GLY A 40 -10.35 -5.02 6.20
CA GLY A 40 -9.38 -4.81 7.26
C GLY A 40 -9.55 -3.47 7.97
N GLU A 41 -8.44 -2.82 8.32
CA GLU A 41 -8.43 -1.56 9.06
C GLU A 41 -7.99 -0.40 8.18
N LEU A 42 -8.70 0.73 8.31
CA LEU A 42 -8.38 1.98 7.63
C LEU A 42 -7.70 2.94 8.59
N PHE A 43 -6.70 3.63 8.06
CA PHE A 43 -6.03 4.72 8.74
C PHE A 43 -5.94 5.93 7.81
N VAL A 44 -6.05 7.11 8.39
CA VAL A 44 -5.89 8.37 7.67
C VAL A 44 -4.77 9.19 8.29
N ARG A 45 -4.12 10.01 7.47
CA ARG A 45 -3.24 11.07 7.96
C ARG A 45 -3.36 12.30 7.07
N LYS A 46 -3.06 13.47 7.61
CA LYS A 46 -2.95 14.71 6.83
C LYS A 46 -1.66 14.68 6.02
N VAL A 47 -1.73 15.11 4.76
CA VAL A 47 -0.57 15.18 3.85
C VAL A 47 0.50 16.15 4.37
N PHE A 48 0.09 17.29 4.95
CA PHE A 48 1.00 18.35 5.43
C PHE A 48 0.77 18.65 6.91
N ALA A 49 1.28 17.80 7.81
CA ALA A 49 1.49 18.22 9.19
C ALA A 49 2.98 18.57 9.35
N PRO A 50 3.35 19.78 9.83
CA PRO A 50 4.74 20.13 10.05
C PRO A 50 5.42 19.13 10.99
N GLU A 51 6.34 18.36 10.37
CA GLU A 51 7.44 17.47 10.79
C GLU A 51 7.46 16.73 12.15
N VAL A 52 6.43 16.73 12.99
CA VAL A 52 6.52 15.96 14.26
C VAL A 52 5.31 15.05 14.56
N TYR A 53 4.15 15.24 13.91
CA TYR A 53 2.94 14.47 14.27
C TYR A 53 1.99 14.07 13.11
N ALA A 54 2.46 13.78 11.89
CA ALA A 54 1.61 13.12 10.88
C ALA A 54 1.41 11.62 11.23
N PHE A 55 0.80 11.35 12.39
CA PHE A 55 0.48 10.00 12.83
C PHE A 55 -0.69 9.45 12.03
N TRP A 56 -0.61 8.16 11.72
CA TRP A 56 -1.75 7.42 11.19
C TRP A 56 -2.83 7.29 12.27
N GLU A 57 -3.97 7.93 12.04
CA GLU A 57 -5.15 7.82 12.89
C GLU A 57 -6.03 6.68 12.40
N LYS A 58 -6.45 5.78 13.29
CA LYS A 58 -7.38 4.72 12.92
C LYS A 58 -8.74 5.34 12.57
N SER A 59 -9.16 5.17 11.33
CA SER A 59 -10.43 5.71 10.82
C SER A 59 -11.59 4.72 10.98
N GLY A 60 -11.32 3.41 11.02
CA GLY A 60 -12.36 2.40 11.15
C GLY A 60 -12.05 1.11 10.39
N ARG A 61 -13.10 0.34 10.08
CA ARG A 61 -13.02 -0.86 9.23
C ARG A 61 -13.19 -0.49 7.77
N ALA A 62 -12.53 -1.23 6.88
CA ALA A 62 -12.73 -1.13 5.44
C ALA A 62 -13.98 -1.92 5.02
N GLN A 63 -15.15 -1.37 5.33
CA GLN A 63 -16.46 -2.00 5.10
C GLN A 63 -17.50 -0.93 4.76
N GLY A 64 -18.31 -1.18 3.72
CA GLY A 64 -19.30 -0.22 3.23
C GLY A 64 -18.68 1.05 2.63
N GLN A 65 -19.45 2.14 2.59
CA GLN A 65 -18.96 3.43 2.12
C GLN A 65 -18.16 4.14 3.22
N VAL A 66 -16.94 4.56 2.88
CA VAL A 66 -16.07 5.30 3.80
C VAL A 66 -15.72 6.65 3.18
N GLU A 67 -16.07 7.72 3.86
CA GLU A 67 -15.75 9.09 3.46
C GLU A 67 -14.35 9.50 3.94
N ILE A 68 -13.55 10.01 3.02
CA ILE A 68 -12.21 10.54 3.29
C ILE A 68 -12.21 12.01 2.94
N ALA A 69 -11.98 12.85 3.95
CA ALA A 69 -11.89 14.29 3.78
C ALA A 69 -10.71 14.67 2.85
N ALA A 70 -10.86 15.80 2.16
CA ALA A 70 -9.81 16.38 1.33
C ALA A 70 -8.47 16.55 2.08
N GLY A 71 -7.36 16.39 1.35
CA GLY A 71 -6.01 16.49 1.91
C GLY A 71 -5.63 15.36 2.88
N LYS A 72 -6.42 14.27 2.95
CA LYS A 72 -6.07 13.06 3.71
C LYS A 72 -5.66 11.90 2.81
N GLU A 73 -4.54 11.30 3.17
CA GLU A 73 -4.11 10.01 2.61
C GLU A 73 -4.82 8.87 3.32
N LEU A 74 -5.08 7.79 2.58
CA LEU A 74 -5.70 6.58 3.10
C LEU A 74 -4.73 5.40 3.07
N ARG A 75 -4.61 4.73 4.23
CA ARG A 75 -3.95 3.43 4.39
C ARG A 75 -4.97 2.34 4.65
N LEU A 76 -4.88 1.27 3.88
CA LEU A 76 -5.60 0.02 4.14
C LEU A 76 -4.64 -1.06 4.65
N ASN A 77 -4.92 -1.57 5.85
CA ASN A 77 -4.29 -2.77 6.39
C ASN A 77 -5.21 -3.96 6.20
N VAL A 78 -4.89 -4.81 5.22
CA VAL A 78 -5.71 -5.98 4.90
C VAL A 78 -5.44 -7.10 5.89
N THR A 79 -6.51 -7.76 6.35
CA THR A 79 -6.38 -8.92 7.23
C THR A 79 -6.02 -10.19 6.46
N PRO A 80 -5.35 -11.18 7.08
CA PRO A 80 -5.09 -12.46 6.41
C PRO A 80 -6.34 -13.15 5.87
N GLN A 81 -7.49 -13.01 6.55
CA GLN A 81 -8.77 -13.56 6.12
C GLN A 81 -9.29 -12.85 4.87
N ALA A 82 -9.32 -11.52 4.86
CA ALA A 82 -9.77 -10.74 3.71
C ALA A 82 -8.84 -10.89 2.50
N SER A 83 -7.55 -11.13 2.72
CA SER A 83 -6.55 -11.30 1.64
C SER A 83 -6.80 -12.50 0.73
N ALA A 84 -7.66 -13.43 1.13
CA ALA A 84 -8.06 -14.56 0.29
C ALA A 84 -8.84 -14.12 -0.96
N ASP A 85 -9.47 -12.96 -0.92
CA ASP A 85 -10.23 -12.39 -2.03
C ASP A 85 -10.12 -10.86 -2.03
N LEU A 86 -9.20 -10.37 -2.87
CA LEU A 86 -8.96 -8.94 -3.11
C LEU A 86 -9.80 -8.37 -4.24
N SER A 87 -10.69 -9.15 -4.87
CA SER A 87 -11.52 -8.67 -5.98
C SER A 87 -12.29 -7.38 -5.70
N PRO A 88 -12.74 -7.07 -4.45
CA PRO A 88 -13.38 -5.79 -4.19
C PRO A 88 -12.47 -4.57 -4.37
N LEU A 89 -11.15 -4.74 -4.33
CA LEU A 89 -10.20 -3.64 -4.56
C LEU A 89 -10.15 -3.21 -6.03
N ALA A 90 -10.54 -4.09 -6.95
CA ALA A 90 -10.57 -3.79 -8.39
C ALA A 90 -11.56 -2.67 -8.75
N GLY A 91 -12.61 -2.48 -7.94
CA GLY A 91 -13.62 -1.44 -8.14
C GLY A 91 -13.24 -0.07 -7.56
N LEU A 92 -12.09 0.05 -6.88
CA LEU A 92 -11.66 1.32 -6.29
C LEU A 92 -11.11 2.26 -7.36
N ALA A 93 -11.35 3.56 -7.20
CA ALA A 93 -10.72 4.58 -8.03
C ALA A 93 -9.19 4.51 -7.92
N ALA A 94 -8.48 4.88 -8.99
CA ALA A 94 -7.01 4.77 -9.08
C ALA A 94 -6.25 5.50 -7.95
N ASN A 95 -6.82 6.57 -7.42
CA ASN A 95 -6.27 7.40 -6.32
C ASN A 95 -6.91 7.13 -4.95
N ALA A 96 -7.72 6.07 -4.81
CA ALA A 96 -8.46 5.77 -3.58
C ALA A 96 -7.52 5.51 -2.38
N LEU A 97 -6.40 4.81 -2.62
CA LEU A 97 -5.44 4.40 -1.60
C LEU A 97 -4.06 4.99 -1.89
N GLN A 98 -3.36 5.41 -0.83
CA GLN A 98 -1.94 5.82 -0.90
C GLN A 98 -1.03 4.75 -0.27
N TYR A 99 -1.54 3.99 0.69
CA TYR A 99 -0.79 2.97 1.41
C TYR A 99 -1.58 1.67 1.46
N LEU A 100 -0.94 0.57 1.08
CA LEU A 100 -1.54 -0.76 1.13
C LEU A 100 -0.62 -1.76 1.82
N GLN A 101 -1.11 -2.33 2.91
CA GLN A 101 -0.43 -3.32 3.72
C GLN A 101 -1.03 -4.71 3.49
N LEU A 102 -0.24 -5.59 2.86
CA LEU A 102 -0.57 -6.98 2.56
C LEU A 102 0.45 -7.97 3.15
N SER A 103 1.39 -7.50 3.98
CA SER A 103 2.46 -8.35 4.51
C SER A 103 1.95 -9.43 5.46
N GLY A 104 2.58 -10.59 5.44
CA GLY A 104 2.20 -11.75 6.26
C GLY A 104 0.83 -12.34 5.88
N THR A 105 0.30 -11.98 4.70
CA THR A 105 -0.94 -12.53 4.16
C THR A 105 -0.64 -13.66 3.16
N ARG A 106 -1.69 -14.31 2.64
CA ARG A 106 -1.55 -15.42 1.68
C ARG A 106 -1.54 -14.98 0.22
N VAL A 107 -1.47 -13.68 -0.06
CA VAL A 107 -1.52 -13.10 -1.41
C VAL A 107 -0.43 -13.71 -2.30
N ALA A 108 -0.83 -14.01 -3.54
CA ALA A 108 0.01 -14.47 -4.63
C ALA A 108 -0.19 -13.56 -5.86
N ASN A 109 0.49 -13.84 -6.97
CA ASN A 109 0.50 -12.98 -8.17
C ASN A 109 -0.91 -12.58 -8.64
N ALA A 110 -1.89 -13.49 -8.60
CA ALA A 110 -3.27 -13.21 -8.99
C ALA A 110 -3.93 -12.09 -8.16
N GLY A 111 -3.54 -11.92 -6.89
CA GLY A 111 -4.04 -10.83 -6.06
C GLY A 111 -3.57 -9.45 -6.51
N LEU A 112 -2.44 -9.36 -7.24
CA LEU A 112 -1.92 -8.10 -7.77
C LEU A 112 -2.79 -7.56 -8.91
N GLU A 113 -3.50 -8.41 -9.64
CA GLU A 113 -4.44 -7.99 -10.70
C GLU A 113 -5.52 -7.04 -10.17
N HIS A 114 -5.91 -7.18 -8.91
CA HIS A 114 -6.95 -6.35 -8.30
C HIS A 114 -6.46 -5.00 -7.79
N ILE A 115 -5.14 -4.74 -7.83
CA ILE A 115 -4.55 -3.50 -7.32
C ILE A 115 -3.67 -2.78 -8.36
N ARG A 116 -3.38 -3.40 -9.52
CA ARG A 116 -2.51 -2.86 -10.58
C ARG A 116 -2.92 -1.48 -11.12
N HIS A 117 -4.20 -1.11 -10.98
CA HIS A 117 -4.76 0.15 -11.46
C HIS A 117 -4.69 1.28 -10.43
N LEU A 118 -4.27 0.99 -9.19
CA LEU A 118 -4.19 1.96 -8.10
C LEU A 118 -2.95 2.87 -8.24
N SER A 119 -2.92 3.66 -9.32
CA SER A 119 -1.79 4.53 -9.67
C SER A 119 -1.47 5.60 -8.62
N GLY A 120 -2.37 5.86 -7.67
CA GLY A 120 -2.14 6.73 -6.50
C GLY A 120 -1.45 6.04 -5.31
N LEU A 121 -1.16 4.73 -5.37
CA LEU A 121 -0.40 4.04 -4.33
C LEU A 121 1.03 4.56 -4.28
N ARG A 122 1.45 4.98 -3.08
CA ARG A 122 2.80 5.46 -2.76
C ARG A 122 3.61 4.41 -2.03
N VAL A 123 2.95 3.59 -1.20
CA VAL A 123 3.62 2.52 -0.46
C VAL A 123 2.85 1.22 -0.53
N LEU A 124 3.54 0.16 -0.93
CA LEU A 124 3.02 -1.19 -1.00
C LEU A 124 3.92 -2.14 -0.21
N TRP A 125 3.33 -2.76 0.82
CA TRP A 125 4.04 -3.74 1.64
C TRP A 125 3.56 -5.16 1.32
N LEU A 126 4.46 -5.97 0.78
CA LEU A 126 4.25 -7.36 0.38
C LEU A 126 5.20 -8.32 1.12
N TYR A 127 5.72 -7.92 2.29
CA TYR A 127 6.65 -8.74 3.05
C TYR A 127 6.00 -10.08 3.43
N ASP A 128 6.72 -11.19 3.30
CA ASP A 128 6.22 -12.53 3.67
C ASP A 128 4.90 -12.87 2.93
N THR A 129 4.92 -12.76 1.60
CA THR A 129 3.83 -13.14 0.69
C THR A 129 4.33 -14.09 -0.41
N ARG A 130 3.42 -14.68 -1.20
CA ARG A 130 3.76 -15.64 -2.27
C ARG A 130 3.98 -14.98 -3.64
N ILE A 131 4.35 -13.70 -3.66
CA ILE A 131 4.67 -12.99 -4.91
C ILE A 131 5.99 -13.51 -5.48
N SER A 132 6.03 -13.72 -6.80
CA SER A 132 7.21 -14.11 -7.56
C SER A 132 7.45 -13.17 -8.74
N ASP A 133 8.53 -13.40 -9.48
CA ASP A 133 8.89 -12.61 -10.68
C ASP A 133 7.72 -12.48 -11.68
N ALA A 134 6.88 -13.51 -11.79
CA ALA A 134 5.73 -13.51 -12.68
C ALA A 134 4.64 -12.49 -12.31
N GLY A 135 4.60 -12.01 -11.06
CA GLY A 135 3.66 -10.99 -10.62
C GLY A 135 4.15 -9.56 -10.86
N LEU A 136 5.45 -9.36 -11.09
CA LEU A 136 6.06 -8.02 -11.15
C LEU A 136 5.56 -7.13 -12.29
N PRO A 137 5.26 -7.64 -13.50
CA PRO A 137 4.69 -6.81 -14.56
C PRO A 137 3.37 -6.12 -14.16
N LEU A 138 2.62 -6.69 -13.21
CA LEU A 138 1.36 -6.11 -12.70
C LEU A 138 1.57 -4.86 -11.84
N LEU A 139 2.80 -4.59 -11.40
CA LEU A 139 3.13 -3.42 -10.60
C LEU A 139 3.52 -2.20 -11.45
N GLN A 140 3.70 -2.35 -12.77
CA GLN A 140 4.11 -1.27 -13.66
C GLN A 140 3.11 -0.09 -13.71
N GLY A 141 1.82 -0.37 -13.48
CA GLY A 141 0.77 0.67 -13.44
C GLY A 141 0.77 1.53 -12.18
N LEU A 142 1.56 1.17 -11.16
CA LEU A 142 1.67 1.90 -9.89
C LEU A 142 2.66 3.05 -10.02
N SER A 143 2.37 4.00 -10.90
CA SER A 143 3.30 5.06 -11.31
C SER A 143 3.69 6.05 -10.19
N SER A 144 2.95 6.10 -9.09
CA SER A 144 3.28 6.93 -7.91
C SER A 144 4.01 6.16 -6.82
N LEU A 145 4.36 4.89 -7.04
CA LEU A 145 4.91 4.02 -6.01
C LEU A 145 6.33 4.45 -5.65
N ARG A 146 6.54 4.73 -4.36
CA ARG A 146 7.83 5.19 -3.82
C ARG A 146 8.51 4.16 -2.94
N VAL A 147 7.73 3.32 -2.26
CA VAL A 147 8.27 2.26 -1.43
C VAL A 147 7.55 0.97 -1.73
N LEU A 148 8.32 -0.04 -2.13
CA LEU A 148 7.86 -1.39 -2.38
C LEU A 148 8.66 -2.36 -1.51
N ASN A 149 8.02 -3.01 -0.55
CA ASN A 149 8.69 -3.99 0.31
C ASN A 149 8.40 -5.42 -0.16
N LEU A 150 9.43 -6.08 -0.71
CA LEU A 150 9.40 -7.45 -1.24
C LEU A 150 10.27 -8.41 -0.41
N ARG A 151 10.67 -8.03 0.80
CA ARG A 151 11.42 -8.92 1.70
C ARG A 151 10.63 -10.22 1.96
N SER A 152 11.34 -11.35 2.02
CA SER A 152 10.71 -12.67 2.24
C SER A 152 9.61 -13.03 1.22
N THR A 153 9.73 -12.57 -0.03
CA THR A 153 8.91 -13.04 -1.17
C THR A 153 9.71 -14.04 -2.02
N LEU A 154 9.09 -14.59 -3.07
CA LEU A 154 9.74 -15.47 -4.06
C LEU A 154 10.36 -14.69 -5.23
N VAL A 155 10.47 -13.37 -5.12
CA VAL A 155 11.07 -12.52 -6.15
C VAL A 155 12.59 -12.72 -6.17
N SER A 156 13.13 -12.98 -7.35
CA SER A 156 14.56 -13.18 -7.57
C SER A 156 15.29 -11.84 -7.71
N LYS A 157 16.64 -11.88 -7.63
CA LYS A 157 17.47 -10.70 -7.95
C LYS A 157 17.25 -10.21 -9.38
N GLY A 158 16.91 -11.11 -10.32
CA GLY A 158 16.58 -10.75 -11.70
C GLY A 158 15.28 -9.97 -11.79
N GLY A 159 14.24 -10.43 -11.08
CA GLY A 159 12.96 -9.71 -10.98
C GLY A 159 13.11 -8.32 -10.37
N ILE A 160 13.95 -8.15 -9.36
CA ILE A 160 14.24 -6.81 -8.81
C ILE A 160 14.88 -5.89 -9.84
N ARG A 161 15.89 -6.36 -10.60
CA ARG A 161 16.52 -5.55 -11.66
C ARG A 161 15.49 -5.11 -12.70
N GLN A 162 14.61 -6.02 -13.11
CA GLN A 162 13.54 -5.70 -14.05
C GLN A 162 12.58 -4.65 -13.47
N LEU A 163 12.19 -4.75 -12.20
CA LEU A 163 11.37 -3.72 -11.55
C LEU A 163 12.06 -2.36 -11.52
N GLN A 164 13.38 -2.31 -11.29
CA GLN A 164 14.14 -1.06 -11.25
C GLN A 164 14.19 -0.35 -12.60
N GLU A 165 13.98 -1.05 -13.72
CA GLU A 165 13.88 -0.44 -15.06
C GLU A 165 12.56 0.34 -15.24
N PHE A 166 11.46 -0.10 -14.61
CA PHE A 166 10.15 0.55 -14.73
C PHE A 166 9.82 1.48 -13.56
N LEU A 167 10.24 1.12 -12.35
CA LEU A 167 10.01 1.88 -11.12
C LEU A 167 11.32 2.54 -10.66
N THR A 168 11.94 3.32 -11.55
CA THR A 168 13.26 3.95 -11.34
C THR A 168 13.33 4.88 -10.14
N HIS A 169 12.18 5.41 -9.70
CA HIS A 169 12.03 6.32 -8.56
C HIS A 169 11.59 5.61 -7.28
N CYS A 170 11.30 4.30 -7.32
CA CYS A 170 10.80 3.54 -6.19
C CYS A 170 11.96 2.92 -5.38
N GLU A 171 11.96 3.15 -4.07
CA GLU A 171 12.77 2.39 -3.12
C GLU A 171 12.22 0.96 -3.01
N ILE A 172 12.95 -0.01 -3.55
CA ILE A 172 12.60 -1.43 -3.44
C ILE A 172 13.37 -2.05 -2.27
N ARG A 173 12.64 -2.41 -1.21
CA ARG A 173 13.20 -3.11 -0.05
C ARG A 173 13.24 -4.60 -0.29
N GLN A 174 14.44 -5.16 -0.23
CA GLN A 174 14.77 -6.54 -0.55
C GLN A 174 15.65 -7.14 0.56
N PRO A 175 15.70 -8.46 0.74
CA PRO A 175 16.32 -9.06 1.95
C PRO A 175 17.85 -8.92 1.99
N TRP A 176 18.46 -8.46 0.90
CA TRP A 176 19.91 -8.31 0.75
C TRP A 176 20.40 -6.86 0.87
N ASN A 177 19.49 -5.92 1.16
CA ASN A 177 19.73 -4.47 1.20
C ASN A 177 19.29 -3.87 2.53
#